data_AF-A0A392V8S4-F1
#
_entry.id   AF-A0A392V8S4-F1
#
_cell.length_a   1.000
_cell.length_b   1.000
_cell.length_c   1.000
_cell.angle_alpha   90.00
_cell.angle_beta   90.00
_cell.angle_gamma   90.00
#
_symmetry.space_group_name_H-M   'P 1'
#
loop_
_entity.id
_entity.type
_entity.pdbx_description
1 polymer ?
#
loop_
_entity_poly.entity_id
_entity_poly.type
_entity_poly.pdbx_seq_one_letter_code
_entity_poly.pdbx_strand_id
1 'polypeptide(L)' 'LVIGSEPPFKVKGLWLFRGQEIPKFVMDECYDMELYEWTKVDISDEAQKERVSQMIEDAEPFEGEALLDAKC' A
#
# COMPACT_ATOMS: atom_id res chain seq x y z
N LEU A 1 1.15 -4.26 -4.30
CA LEU A 1 1.62 -3.81 -5.62
C LEU A 1 3.11 -4.02 -5.73
N VAL A 2 3.56 -4.70 -6.77
CA VAL A 2 4.95 -4.77 -7.19
C VAL A 2 5.11 -3.83 -8.38
N ILE A 3 5.97 -2.83 -8.27
CA ILE A 3 6.08 -1.70 -9.19
C ILE A 3 7.47 -1.68 -9.82
N GLY A 4 7.52 -1.38 -11.11
CA GLY A 4 8.73 -1.32 -11.94
C GLY A 4 8.80 -2.43 -12.99
N SER A 5 9.50 -2.18 -14.11
CA SER A 5 9.66 -3.15 -15.20
C SER A 5 10.93 -4.01 -15.06
N GLU A 6 11.90 -3.57 -14.27
CA GLU A 6 13.19 -4.23 -14.04
C GLU A 6 13.60 -4.09 -12.56
N PRO A 7 14.42 -5.03 -12.03
CA PRO A 7 14.88 -4.96 -10.65
C PRO A 7 15.83 -3.76 -10.40
N PRO A 8 15.86 -3.21 -9.17
CA PRO A 8 15.07 -3.61 -8.00
C PRO A 8 13.62 -3.11 -8.06
N PHE A 9 12.67 -3.97 -7.70
CA PHE A 9 11.26 -3.62 -7.69
C PHE A 9 10.87 -2.85 -6.42
N LYS A 10 9.90 -1.94 -6.55
CA LYS A 10 9.27 -1.26 -5.41
C LYS A 10 8.06 -2.04 -4.95
N VAL A 11 7.85 -2.10 -3.64
CA VAL A 11 6.65 -2.70 -3.04
C VAL A 11 5.87 -1.61 -2.33
N LYS A 12 4.60 -1.46 -2.71
CA LYS A 12 3.62 -0.64 -1.99
C LYS A 12 2.37 -1.46 -1.76
N GLY A 13 1.70 -1.24 -0.64
CA GLY A 13 0.45 -1.91 -0.33
C GLY A 13 -0.50 -1.04 0.47
N LEU A 14 -1.74 -1.49 0.50
CA LEU A 14 -2.84 -0.86 1.22
C LEU A 14 -3.45 -1.90 2.14
N TRP A 15 -3.61 -1.56 3.41
CA TRP A 15 -4.29 -2.40 4.39
C TRP A 15 -5.46 -1.63 4.99
N LEU A 16 -6.61 -2.30 5.09
CA LEU A 16 -7.80 -1.76 5.73
C LEU A 16 -8.01 -2.43 7.08
N PHE A 17 -7.84 -1.67 8.16
CA PHE A 17 -8.08 -2.13 9.52
C PHE A 17 -9.35 -1.51 10.09
N ARG A 18 -10.08 -2.28 10.91
CA ARG A 18 -11.19 -1.75 11.70
C ARG A 18 -10.67 -1.10 12.97
N GLY A 19 -10.80 0.22 13.07
CA GLY A 19 -10.35 1.01 14.22
C GLY A 19 -9.50 2.19 13.80
N GLN A 20 -8.86 2.86 14.77
CA GLN A 20 -7.96 3.97 14.50
C GLN A 20 -6.49 3.55 14.40
N GLU A 21 -6.15 2.37 14.91
CA GLU A 21 -4.80 1.80 15.01
C GLU A 21 -4.73 0.42 14.34
N ILE A 22 -3.52 -0.02 13.99
CA ILE A 22 -3.27 -1.39 13.55
C ILE A 22 -3.57 -2.34 14.73
N PRO A 23 -4.37 -3.41 14.54
CA PRO A 23 -4.69 -4.33 15.63
C PRO A 23 -3.44 -4.97 16.23
N LYS A 24 -3.37 -5.05 17.56
CA LYS A 24 -2.20 -5.58 18.27
C LYS A 24 -1.79 -6.98 17.78
N PHE A 25 -2.75 -7.87 17.53
CA PHE A 25 -2.45 -9.23 17.05
C PHE A 25 -1.75 -9.23 15.67
N VAL A 26 -1.99 -8.23 14.82
CA VAL A 26 -1.27 -8.10 13.54
C VAL A 26 0.16 -7.67 13.80
N MET A 27 0.37 -6.72 14.72
CA MET A 27 1.71 -6.28 15.13
C MET A 27 2.53 -7.40 15.79
N ASP A 28 1.88 -8.25 16.58
CA ASP A 28 2.55 -9.33 17.32
C ASP A 28 2.93 -10.52 16.40
N GLU A 29 2.16 -10.77 15.33
CA GLU A 29 2.33 -11.94 14.45
C GLU A 29 3.07 -11.63 13.14
N CYS A 30 3.11 -10.37 12.69
CA CYS A 30 3.80 -9.97 11.47
C CYS A 30 5.21 -9.45 11.80
N TYR A 31 6.21 -10.33 11.70
CA TYR A 31 7.60 -9.99 12.05
C TYR A 31 8.24 -8.96 11.12
N ASP A 32 7.70 -8.80 9.90
CA ASP A 32 8.25 -7.90 8.89
C ASP A 32 7.66 -6.47 8.97
N MET A 33 6.78 -6.18 9.94
CA MET A 33 6.15 -4.85 10.06
C MET A 33 7.15 -3.70 10.10
N GLU A 34 8.31 -3.91 10.75
CA GLU A 34 9.38 -2.91 10.90
C GLU A 34 10.18 -2.67 9.61
N LEU A 35 10.06 -3.54 8.60
CA LEU A 35 10.75 -3.40 7.31
C LEU A 35 10.06 -2.42 6.36
N TYR A 36 8.86 -1.95 6.71
CA TYR A 36 8.04 -1.08 5.87
C TYR A 36 7.69 0.24 6.58
N GLU A 37 7.56 1.30 5.80
CA GLU A 37 7.01 2.57 6.27
C GLU A 37 5.48 2.49 6.32
N TRP A 38 4.91 2.68 7.50
CA TRP A 38 3.46 2.70 7.71
C TRP A 38 2.97 4.12 7.88
N THR A 39 1.96 4.51 7.10
CA THR A 39 1.30 5.80 7.22
C THR A 39 -0.21 5.60 7.19
N LYS A 40 -0.90 6.22 8.15
CA LYS A 40 -2.37 6.23 8.17
C LYS A 40 -2.88 7.15 7.07
N VAL A 41 -3.72 6.62 6.19
CA VAL A 41 -4.34 7.38 5.12
C VAL A 41 -5.36 8.37 5.70
N ASP A 42 -5.27 9.62 5.27
CA ASP A 42 -6.32 10.63 5.47
C ASP A 42 -7.17 10.73 4.20
N ILE A 43 -8.42 10.25 4.26
CA ILE A 43 -9.34 10.28 3.12
C ILE A 43 -9.96 11.66 2.87
N SER A 44 -9.74 12.63 3.76
CA SER A 44 -10.12 14.02 3.52
C SER A 44 -9.08 14.77 2.66
N ASP A 45 -7.86 14.23 2.56
CA ASP A 45 -6.86 14.63 1.59
C ASP A 45 -7.14 13.94 0.25
N GLU A 46 -7.58 14.71 -0.74
CA GLU A 46 -7.95 14.18 -2.06
C GLU A 46 -6.76 13.51 -2.78
N ALA A 47 -5.51 13.91 -2.53
CA ALA A 47 -4.36 13.26 -3.14
C ALA A 47 -4.14 11.85 -2.55
N GLN A 48 -4.30 11.70 -1.24
CA GLN A 48 -4.19 10.39 -0.59
C GLN A 48 -5.35 9.47 -0.94
N LYS A 49 -6.56 10.03 -1.02
CA LYS A 49 -7.76 9.32 -1.44
C LYS A 49 -7.65 8.80 -2.87
N GLU A 50 -7.22 9.64 -3.81
CA GLU A 50 -6.99 9.23 -5.21
C GLU A 50 -5.94 8.13 -5.31
N ARG A 51 -4.82 8.27 -4.57
CA ARG A 51 -3.80 7.22 -4.51
C ARG A 51 -4.37 5.89 -4.01
N VAL A 52 -5.23 5.91 -2.99
CA VAL A 52 -5.90 4.70 -2.49
C VAL A 52 -6.84 4.10 -3.53
N SER A 53 -7.62 4.92 -4.24
CA SER A 53 -8.47 4.44 -5.34
C SER A 53 -7.63 3.72 -6.40
N GLN A 54 -6.51 4.32 -6.83
CA GLN A 54 -5.59 3.71 -7.79
C GLN A 54 -5.01 2.38 -7.31
N MET A 55 -4.72 2.24 -6.01
CA MET A 55 -4.24 0.98 -5.44
C MET A 55 -5.31 -0.12 -5.42
N ILE A 56 -6.59 0.25 -5.27
CA ILE A 56 -7.72 -0.70 -5.25
C ILE A 56 -8.12 -1.11 -6.67
N GLU A 57 -7.99 -0.20 -7.63
CA GLU A 57 -8.34 -0.40 -9.03
C GLU A 57 -7.21 -1.03 -9.86
N ASP A 58 -6.08 -1.37 -9.23
CA ASP A 58 -4.86 -1.85 -9.90
C ASP A 58 -4.45 -0.95 -11.07
N ALA A 59 -4.51 0.38 -10.86
CA ALA A 59 -4.28 1.36 -11.91
C ALA A 59 -2.89 1.20 -12.55
N GLU A 60 -2.85 1.20 -13.89
CA GLU A 60 -1.62 1.08 -14.66
C GLU A 60 -1.49 2.23 -15.67
N PRO A 61 -0.45 3.07 -15.59
CA PRO A 61 0.66 3.03 -14.63
C PRO A 61 0.26 3.53 -13.23
N PHE A 62 0.92 3.02 -12.19
CA PHE A 62 0.73 3.44 -10.80
C PHE A 62 1.82 4.47 -10.41
N GLU A 63 1.42 5.67 -9.96
CA GLU A 63 2.34 6.78 -9.66
C GLU A 63 3.36 7.09 -10.78
N GLY A 64 2.96 6.86 -12.04
CA GLY A 64 3.82 7.07 -13.22
C GLY A 64 4.83 5.95 -13.50
N GLU A 65 4.79 4.83 -12.75
CA GLU A 65 5.62 3.65 -12.96
C GLU A 65 4.78 2.44 -13.41
N ALA A 66 5.39 1.52 -14.16
CA ALA A 66 4.72 0.31 -14.60
C ALA A 66 4.32 -0.57 -13.40
N LEU A 67 3.12 -1.13 -13.44
CA LEU A 67 2.64 -2.07 -12.43
C LEU A 67 2.98 -3.49 -12.89
N LEU A 68 3.97 -4.13 -12.24
CA LEU A 68 4.37 -5.49 -12.60
C LEU A 68 3.34 -6.53 -12.18
N ASP A 69 2.82 -6.39 -10.96
CA ASP A 69 1.89 -7.34 -10.37
C ASP A 69 1.09 -6.70 -9.23
N ALA A 70 -0.15 -7.14 -9.08
CA ALA A 70 -1.03 -6.78 -7.98
C ALA A 70 -1.44 -8.03 -7.19
N LYS A 71 -1.52 -7.86 -5.87
CA LYS A 71 -1.88 -8.92 -4.93
C LYS A 71 -2.87 -8.33 -3.93
N CYS A 72 -3.94 -9.09 -3.66
CA CYS A 72 -5.00 -8.78 -2.72
C CYS A 72 -5.08 -9.82 -1.61
#